data_AF-A0A966CHU8-F1
#
_entry.id   AF-A0A966CHU8-F1
#
_cell.length_a   1.000
_cell.length_b   1.000
_cell.length_c   1.000
_cell.angle_alpha   90.00
_cell.angle_beta   90.00
_cell.angle_gamma   90.00
#
_symmetry.space_group_name_H-M   'P 1'
#
loop_
_entity.id
_entity.type
_entity.pdbx_description
1 polymer ?
#
loop_
_entity_poly.entity_id
_entity_poly.type
_entity_poly.pdbx_seq_one_letter_code
_entity_poly.pdbx_strand_id
1 'polypeptide(L)'
;MNIQDRYKRWQEKTLKPTLEKSPERKPHFETSAGIEVPRVALPVGASTTGFDTPDEHGLLNPPLSPTGTMSAEEIYLENLGFPGEYPFTRGIQPTMYRGRLWTMRQYAGYASAEETNRRFRYLLAQGQTGLSVAFDLPTQIGYDADDPIAQGEVGKVGVSISSICDMEQLFDQIPLEEVSTSMTINAPAGVLLAMYIVVAKRQGADMRQLRGTIQNDILKEYVARGTYIFPPAPSMRLITDIFQFCAAEVPYWNTISISGYHIREAGSTAVQEVGFTLANGIAYVESALAAGLDIDSFAGQLSFFFNAHNNLLEEVAKFRAARRMWA
;
A
#
# COMPACT_ATOMS: atom_id res chain seq x y z
N MET A 1 1.31 -31.24 -32.86
CA MET A 1 1.73 -31.60 -31.49
C MET A 1 1.14 -30.57 -30.56
N ASN A 2 0.15 -30.97 -29.76
CA ASN A 2 -0.52 -30.05 -28.83
C ASN A 2 0.41 -29.74 -27.63
N ILE A 3 -0.02 -28.89 -26.70
CA ILE A 3 0.84 -28.48 -25.58
C ILE A 3 1.14 -29.64 -24.62
N GLN A 4 0.19 -30.56 -24.42
CA GLN A 4 0.35 -31.77 -23.62
C GLN A 4 1.43 -32.68 -24.20
N ASP A 5 1.41 -32.93 -25.51
CA ASP A 5 2.41 -33.74 -26.21
C ASP A 5 3.81 -33.12 -26.08
N ARG A 6 3.90 -31.79 -26.19
CA ARG A 6 5.18 -31.06 -26.05
C ARG A 6 5.70 -31.15 -24.62
N TYR A 7 4.83 -31.05 -23.63
CA TYR A 7 5.20 -31.17 -22.22
C TYR A 7 5.64 -32.58 -21.86
N LYS A 8 4.89 -33.60 -22.28
CA LYS A 8 5.28 -35.02 -22.11
C LYS A 8 6.65 -35.30 -22.75
N ARG A 9 6.85 -34.81 -23.98
CA ARG A 9 8.15 -34.91 -24.65
C ARG A 9 9.27 -34.22 -23.87
N TRP A 10 9.01 -33.05 -23.29
CA TRP A 10 9.98 -32.34 -22.45
C TRP A 10 10.28 -33.12 -21.16
N GLN A 11 9.25 -33.67 -20.50
CA GLN A 11 9.42 -34.51 -19.32
C GLN A 11 10.33 -35.71 -19.60
N GLU A 12 10.07 -36.43 -20.69
CA GLU A 12 10.82 -37.64 -21.06
C GLU A 12 12.23 -37.33 -21.56
N LYS A 13 12.39 -36.34 -22.46
CA LYS A 13 13.66 -36.10 -23.15
C LYS A 13 14.57 -35.10 -22.45
N THR A 14 14.05 -34.29 -21.55
CA THR A 14 14.80 -33.20 -20.90
C THR A 14 14.77 -33.32 -19.38
N LEU A 15 13.58 -33.32 -18.77
CA LEU A 15 13.45 -33.26 -17.32
C LEU A 15 14.02 -34.53 -16.65
N LYS A 16 13.56 -35.71 -17.06
CA LYS A 16 13.96 -36.97 -16.43
C LYS A 16 15.48 -37.20 -16.47
N PRO A 17 16.18 -37.09 -17.63
CA PRO A 17 17.64 -37.22 -17.67
C PRO A 17 18.36 -36.15 -16.82
N THR A 18 17.79 -34.94 -16.73
CA THR A 18 18.36 -33.86 -15.91
C THR A 18 18.26 -34.19 -14.42
N LEU A 19 17.10 -34.67 -13.96
CA LEU A 19 16.87 -35.04 -12.56
C LEU A 19 17.68 -36.28 -12.14
N GLU A 20 17.87 -37.25 -13.04
CA GLU A 20 18.74 -38.42 -12.80
C GLU A 20 20.21 -37.99 -12.59
N LYS A 21 20.65 -36.96 -13.30
CA LYS A 21 22.01 -36.42 -13.16
C LYS A 21 22.16 -35.52 -11.93
N SER A 22 21.16 -34.69 -11.65
CA SER A 22 21.16 -33.74 -10.54
C SER A 22 19.72 -33.54 -10.04
N PRO A 23 19.34 -34.20 -8.94
CA PRO A 23 18.03 -34.02 -8.34
C PRO A 23 17.77 -32.58 -7.93
N GLU A 24 16.50 -32.20 -7.85
CA GLU A 24 16.12 -30.92 -7.28
C GLU A 24 16.33 -30.89 -5.78
N ARG A 25 16.45 -29.67 -5.26
CA ARG A 25 16.67 -29.41 -3.83
C ARG A 25 15.47 -29.81 -2.96
N LYS A 26 14.28 -29.83 -3.55
CA LYS A 26 13.01 -30.17 -2.89
C LYS A 26 12.10 -30.91 -3.87
N PRO A 27 11.21 -31.80 -3.39
CA PRO A 27 10.21 -32.44 -4.23
C PRO A 27 9.16 -31.44 -4.76
N HIS A 28 8.83 -30.41 -3.96
CA HIS A 28 7.90 -29.34 -4.28
C HIS A 28 8.49 -27.99 -3.89
N PHE A 29 8.11 -26.93 -4.61
CA PHE A 29 8.53 -25.57 -4.32
C PHE A 29 7.30 -24.73 -3.98
N GLU A 30 7.41 -23.89 -2.96
CA GLU A 30 6.33 -23.04 -2.48
C GLU A 30 6.81 -21.60 -2.35
N THR A 31 5.86 -20.68 -2.49
CA THR A 31 6.02 -19.27 -2.13
C THR A 31 6.08 -19.08 -0.61
N SER A 32 6.32 -17.84 -0.16
CA SER A 32 6.33 -17.53 1.27
C SER A 32 4.94 -17.68 1.92
N ALA A 33 3.87 -17.65 1.14
CA ALA A 33 2.51 -17.91 1.59
C ALA A 33 2.10 -19.40 1.52
N GLY A 34 3.04 -20.32 1.25
CA GLY A 34 2.72 -21.75 1.15
C GLY A 34 1.98 -22.13 -0.14
N ILE A 35 1.96 -21.25 -1.15
CA ILE A 35 1.37 -21.56 -2.45
C ILE A 35 2.41 -22.31 -3.27
N GLU A 36 2.10 -23.54 -3.66
CA GLU A 36 2.97 -24.36 -4.49
C GLU A 36 3.14 -23.75 -5.89
N VAL A 37 4.37 -23.80 -6.39
CA VAL A 37 4.80 -23.25 -7.67
C VAL A 37 5.23 -24.39 -8.58
N PRO A 38 4.61 -24.54 -9.76
CA PRO A 38 4.99 -25.59 -10.70
C PRO A 38 6.37 -25.31 -11.29
N ARG A 39 7.07 -26.37 -11.72
CA ARG A 39 8.38 -26.28 -12.39
C ARG A 39 8.32 -25.43 -13.66
N VAL A 40 7.20 -25.49 -14.38
CA VAL A 40 6.92 -24.71 -15.59
C VAL A 40 5.47 -24.28 -15.57
N ALA A 41 5.20 -22.99 -15.73
CA ALA A 41 3.85 -22.46 -15.88
C ALA A 41 3.31 -22.71 -17.29
N LEU A 42 2.00 -22.97 -17.38
CA LEU A 42 1.31 -23.18 -18.65
C LEU A 42 0.65 -21.91 -19.16
N PRO A 43 0.45 -21.77 -20.48
CA PRO A 43 -0.42 -20.76 -21.05
C PRO A 43 -1.84 -20.85 -20.47
N VAL A 44 -2.49 -19.70 -20.35
CA VAL A 44 -3.88 -19.59 -19.91
C VAL A 44 -4.79 -20.41 -20.84
N GLY A 45 -5.72 -21.18 -20.26
CA GLY A 45 -6.65 -22.04 -21.00
C GLY A 45 -6.09 -23.42 -21.38
N ALA A 46 -4.83 -23.74 -21.05
CA ALA A 46 -4.33 -25.10 -21.17
C ALA A 46 -4.89 -25.98 -20.05
N SER A 47 -5.40 -27.16 -20.40
CA SER A 47 -5.75 -28.19 -19.40
C SER A 47 -4.52 -28.54 -18.57
N THR A 48 -4.68 -28.52 -17.25
CA THR A 48 -3.66 -28.88 -16.25
C THR A 48 -3.52 -30.40 -16.07
N THR A 49 -4.40 -31.19 -16.70
CA THR A 49 -4.40 -32.65 -16.59
C THR A 49 -3.10 -33.24 -17.16
N GLY A 50 -2.34 -33.93 -16.31
CA GLY A 50 -1.06 -34.55 -16.67
C GLY A 50 0.17 -33.63 -16.57
N PHE A 51 0.03 -32.45 -15.97
CA PHE A 51 1.13 -31.56 -15.65
C PHE A 51 1.48 -31.60 -14.15
N ASP A 52 2.73 -31.30 -13.82
CA ASP A 52 3.19 -31.09 -12.43
C ASP A 52 2.64 -29.75 -11.91
N THR A 53 1.31 -29.62 -11.87
CA THR A 53 0.60 -28.49 -11.28
C THR A 53 0.14 -28.86 -9.90
N PRO A 54 0.17 -27.94 -8.92
CA PRO A 54 -0.43 -28.21 -7.62
C PRO A 54 -1.90 -28.61 -7.80
N ASP A 55 -2.36 -29.50 -6.93
CA ASP A 55 -3.72 -30.02 -6.80
C ASP A 55 -4.77 -28.89 -6.88
N GLU A 56 -6.07 -29.20 -6.99
CA GLU A 56 -7.20 -28.28 -7.28
C GLU A 56 -7.27 -26.95 -6.48
N HIS A 57 -6.44 -26.76 -5.45
CA HIS A 57 -6.22 -25.52 -4.69
C HIS A 57 -5.03 -24.66 -5.19
N GLY A 58 -4.34 -25.07 -6.25
CA GLY A 58 -3.21 -24.41 -6.90
C GLY A 58 -3.59 -23.42 -8.01
N LEU A 59 -2.74 -22.42 -8.20
CA LEU A 59 -2.91 -21.17 -8.98
C LEU A 59 -3.24 -21.27 -10.50
N LEU A 60 -3.82 -22.36 -11.02
CA LEU A 60 -4.03 -22.52 -12.46
C LEU A 60 -5.46 -22.81 -12.92
N ASN A 61 -6.42 -22.96 -12.00
CA ASN A 61 -7.83 -22.80 -12.33
C ASN A 61 -8.27 -21.41 -11.86
N PRO A 62 -8.22 -20.35 -12.70
CA PRO A 62 -8.96 -19.15 -12.36
C PRO A 62 -10.42 -19.55 -12.08
N PRO A 63 -11.10 -18.99 -11.07
CA PRO A 63 -12.52 -19.25 -10.81
C PRO A 63 -13.47 -18.80 -11.94
N LEU A 64 -12.91 -18.44 -13.09
CA LEU A 64 -13.57 -18.12 -14.35
C LEU A 64 -12.97 -19.01 -15.45
N SER A 65 -13.04 -20.33 -15.27
CA SER A 65 -13.03 -21.23 -16.44
C SER A 65 -14.35 -20.94 -17.17
N PRO A 66 -14.34 -20.36 -18.38
CA PRO A 66 -15.57 -20.10 -19.08
C PRO A 66 -16.29 -21.43 -19.27
N THR A 67 -17.56 -21.48 -18.92
CA THR A 67 -18.47 -22.52 -19.38
C THR A 67 -18.71 -22.29 -20.88
N GLY A 68 -17.70 -22.50 -21.75
CA GLY A 68 -17.83 -22.16 -23.17
C GLY A 68 -16.55 -22.25 -24.03
N THR A 69 -16.75 -22.13 -25.34
CA THR A 69 -15.76 -22.20 -26.45
C THR A 69 -14.91 -20.95 -26.61
N MET A 70 -14.51 -20.29 -25.52
CA MET A 70 -13.67 -19.10 -25.61
C MET A 70 -12.23 -19.45 -26.00
N SER A 71 -11.64 -18.65 -26.87
CA SER A 71 -10.22 -18.69 -27.19
C SER A 71 -9.37 -18.23 -26.00
N ALA A 72 -8.09 -18.63 -25.97
CA ALA A 72 -7.15 -18.21 -24.93
C ALA A 72 -6.98 -16.68 -24.87
N GLU A 73 -7.14 -15.98 -25.99
CA GLU A 73 -7.07 -14.52 -26.07
C GLU A 73 -8.27 -13.85 -25.39
N GLU A 74 -9.47 -14.37 -25.63
CA GLU A 74 -10.69 -13.88 -24.98
C GLU A 74 -10.63 -14.09 -23.46
N ILE A 75 -10.18 -15.27 -23.01
CA ILE A 75 -9.98 -15.58 -21.60
C ILE A 75 -8.95 -14.64 -20.97
N TYR A 76 -7.85 -14.35 -21.68
CA TYR A 76 -6.82 -13.44 -21.19
C TYR A 76 -7.36 -12.01 -21.03
N LEU A 77 -8.08 -11.52 -22.04
CA LEU A 77 -8.65 -10.17 -22.04
C LEU A 77 -9.71 -10.01 -20.94
N GLU A 78 -10.61 -10.97 -20.79
CA GLU A 78 -11.64 -10.97 -19.74
C GLU A 78 -11.02 -10.98 -18.33
N ASN A 79 -9.99 -11.82 -18.10
CA ASN A 79 -9.40 -11.96 -16.77
C ASN A 79 -8.49 -10.81 -16.35
N LEU A 80 -7.85 -10.11 -17.31
CA LEU A 80 -6.83 -9.10 -17.02
C LEU A 80 -7.22 -7.67 -17.39
N GLY A 81 -8.00 -7.48 -18.45
CA GLY A 81 -8.40 -6.17 -18.96
C GLY A 81 -7.24 -5.26 -19.43
N PHE A 82 -7.54 -3.97 -19.59
CA PHE A 82 -6.57 -2.91 -19.90
C PHE A 82 -6.23 -2.08 -18.66
N PRO A 83 -5.02 -1.47 -18.58
CA PRO A 83 -4.70 -0.56 -17.49
C PRO A 83 -5.61 0.68 -17.52
N GLY A 84 -6.01 1.19 -16.35
CA GLY A 84 -6.94 2.31 -16.24
C GLY A 84 -8.42 1.94 -16.41
N GLU A 85 -8.73 0.66 -16.62
CA GLU A 85 -10.10 0.15 -16.75
C GLU A 85 -10.37 -0.89 -15.66
N TYR A 86 -11.63 -1.01 -15.23
CA TYR A 86 -12.07 -2.05 -14.31
C TYR A 86 -11.69 -3.45 -14.84
N PRO A 87 -11.13 -4.37 -14.02
CA PRO A 87 -10.90 -4.29 -12.57
C PRO A 87 -9.46 -3.87 -12.20
N PHE A 88 -8.80 -3.07 -13.03
CA PHE A 88 -7.50 -2.42 -12.78
C PHE A 88 -6.32 -3.38 -12.52
N THR A 89 -6.45 -4.67 -12.86
CA THR A 89 -5.43 -5.70 -12.65
C THR A 89 -4.07 -5.26 -13.23
N ARG A 90 -4.08 -4.63 -14.41
CA ARG A 90 -2.88 -4.18 -15.13
C ARG A 90 -2.38 -2.78 -14.74
N GLY A 91 -3.09 -2.07 -13.86
CA GLY A 91 -2.72 -0.74 -13.38
C GLY A 91 -3.93 0.20 -13.29
N ILE A 92 -3.85 1.20 -12.43
CA ILE A 92 -4.93 2.18 -12.17
C ILE A 92 -4.91 3.38 -13.14
N GLN A 93 -3.85 3.53 -13.95
CA GLN A 93 -3.72 4.60 -14.94
C GLN A 93 -3.52 4.00 -16.33
N PRO A 94 -4.12 4.56 -17.40
CA PRO A 94 -4.03 3.98 -18.75
C PRO A 94 -2.61 3.96 -19.33
N THR A 95 -1.77 4.92 -18.96
CA THR A 95 -0.39 5.03 -19.48
C THR A 95 0.68 4.59 -18.48
N MET A 96 0.32 4.40 -17.20
CA MET A 96 1.23 4.06 -16.10
C MET A 96 2.58 4.80 -16.21
N TYR A 97 3.70 4.07 -16.12
CA TYR A 97 5.05 4.61 -16.10
C TYR A 97 5.56 5.07 -17.47
N ARG A 98 4.81 4.85 -18.57
CA ARG A 98 5.11 5.48 -19.87
C ARG A 98 4.69 6.95 -19.89
N GLY A 99 3.68 7.31 -19.09
CA GLY A 99 3.25 8.70 -18.91
C GLY A 99 3.97 9.39 -17.77
N ARG A 100 3.94 8.79 -16.57
CA ARG A 100 4.58 9.35 -15.36
C ARG A 100 5.15 8.23 -14.49
N LEU A 101 6.41 8.35 -14.09
CA LEU A 101 7.02 7.44 -13.12
C LEU A 101 6.32 7.51 -11.76
N TRP A 102 6.48 6.48 -10.94
CA TRP A 102 6.02 6.54 -9.55
C TRP A 102 6.73 7.67 -8.79
N THR A 103 6.06 8.23 -7.79
CA THR A 103 6.67 9.23 -6.92
C THR A 103 7.78 8.56 -6.11
N MET A 104 9.01 9.04 -6.27
CA MET A 104 10.12 8.65 -5.39
C MET A 104 9.97 9.44 -4.10
N ARG A 105 9.60 8.76 -3.02
CA ARG A 105 9.25 9.38 -1.74
C ARG A 105 9.98 8.67 -0.61
N GLN A 106 11.15 9.20 -0.23
CA GLN A 106 11.91 8.67 0.89
C GLN A 106 11.27 9.11 2.21
N TYR A 107 11.06 8.13 3.09
CA TYR A 107 10.67 8.33 4.47
C TYR A 107 11.85 8.94 5.24
N ALA A 108 11.65 10.13 5.83
CA ALA A 108 12.68 10.83 6.56
C ALA A 108 12.11 11.65 7.72
N GLY A 109 12.89 11.74 8.79
CA GLY A 109 12.60 12.49 10.00
C GLY A 109 13.49 11.96 11.11
N TYR A 110 14.18 12.87 11.80
CA TYR A 110 14.99 12.58 12.99
C TYR A 110 15.30 13.87 13.72
N ALA A 111 15.51 13.78 15.02
CA ALA A 111 15.89 14.89 15.89
C ALA A 111 14.90 16.07 15.80
N SER A 112 15.42 17.29 15.64
CA SER A 112 14.62 18.52 15.61
C SER A 112 13.94 18.77 14.26
N ALA A 113 12.90 19.63 14.27
CA ALA A 113 12.24 20.11 13.07
C ALA A 113 13.21 20.79 12.10
N GLU A 114 14.15 21.60 12.61
CA GLU A 114 15.18 22.26 11.81
C GLU A 114 16.11 21.26 11.09
N GLU A 115 16.59 20.23 11.79
CA GLU A 115 17.46 19.21 11.19
C GLU A 115 16.73 18.38 10.15
N THR A 116 15.47 18.01 10.43
CA THR A 116 14.63 17.30 9.46
C THR A 116 14.32 18.19 8.24
N ASN A 117 14.08 19.49 8.41
CA ASN A 117 13.92 20.43 7.30
C ASN A 117 15.16 20.49 6.40
N ARG A 118 16.36 20.59 6.98
CA ARG A 118 17.61 20.55 6.21
C ARG A 118 17.71 19.27 5.39
N ARG A 119 17.30 18.13 5.96
CA ARG A 119 17.23 16.84 5.25
C ARG A 119 16.21 16.86 4.10
N PHE A 120 15.02 17.41 4.31
CA PHE A 120 14.00 17.53 3.26
C PHE A 120 14.49 18.39 2.10
N ARG A 121 15.07 19.57 2.36
CA ARG A 121 15.63 20.43 1.31
C ARG A 121 16.77 19.75 0.55
N TYR A 122 17.64 19.00 1.24
CA TYR A 122 18.66 18.17 0.59
C TYR A 122 18.02 17.13 -0.36
N LEU A 123 17.03 16.38 0.11
CA LEU A 123 16.36 15.34 -0.67
C LEU A 123 15.66 15.90 -1.92
N LEU A 124 14.96 17.03 -1.78
CA LEU A 124 14.35 17.75 -2.91
C LEU A 124 15.42 18.18 -3.93
N ALA A 125 16.55 18.71 -3.46
CA ALA A 125 17.67 19.09 -4.33
C ALA A 125 18.31 17.88 -5.06
N GLN A 126 18.19 16.66 -4.52
CA GLN A 126 18.63 15.42 -5.17
C GLN A 126 17.57 14.81 -6.10
N GLY A 127 16.45 15.49 -6.36
CA GLY A 127 15.43 15.05 -7.30
C GLY A 127 14.30 14.23 -6.68
N GLN A 128 14.17 14.19 -5.36
CA GLN A 128 12.99 13.62 -4.69
C GLN A 128 11.74 14.42 -5.09
N THR A 129 10.66 13.73 -5.47
CA THR A 129 9.44 14.36 -6.04
C THR A 129 8.28 14.48 -5.06
N GLY A 130 8.50 14.13 -3.79
CA GLY A 130 7.57 14.36 -2.69
C GLY A 130 8.18 13.98 -1.35
N LEU A 131 7.71 14.58 -0.26
CA LEU A 131 8.25 14.36 1.09
C LEU A 131 7.48 13.27 1.84
N SER A 132 8.14 12.55 2.74
CA SER A 132 7.46 11.66 3.69
C SER A 132 8.04 11.84 5.07
N VAL A 133 7.20 12.30 6.00
CA VAL A 133 7.58 12.71 7.35
C VAL A 133 7.46 11.53 8.30
N ALA A 134 8.57 11.22 8.97
CA ALA A 134 8.64 10.32 10.11
C ALA A 134 8.58 11.10 11.42
N PHE A 135 7.58 10.84 12.26
CA PHE A 135 7.45 11.49 13.58
C PHE A 135 8.07 10.64 14.68
N ASP A 136 8.55 11.26 15.75
CA ASP A 136 9.04 10.54 16.93
C ASP A 136 7.90 9.78 17.65
N LEU A 137 8.25 8.93 18.61
CA LEU A 137 7.25 8.15 19.34
C LEU A 137 6.29 9.06 20.13
N PRO A 138 6.74 10.05 20.94
CA PRO A 138 5.84 10.95 21.66
C PRO A 138 4.79 11.62 20.78
N THR A 139 5.18 12.19 19.64
CA THR A 139 4.26 12.80 18.67
C THR A 139 3.24 11.77 18.16
N GLN A 140 3.66 10.54 17.90
CA GLN A 140 2.77 9.48 17.39
C GLN A 140 1.72 9.01 18.41
N ILE A 141 2.04 9.05 19.70
CA ILE A 141 1.14 8.67 20.79
C ILE A 141 0.54 9.89 21.52
N GLY A 142 0.67 11.09 20.95
CA GLY A 142 -0.06 12.29 21.38
C GLY A 142 0.47 12.95 22.65
N TYR A 143 1.77 12.86 22.91
CA TYR A 143 2.44 13.55 24.02
C TYR A 143 3.34 14.68 23.52
N ASP A 144 3.36 15.77 24.27
CA ASP A 144 4.31 16.85 24.07
C ASP A 144 5.71 16.43 24.53
N ALA A 145 6.74 17.09 23.99
CA ALA A 145 8.13 16.72 24.24
C ALA A 145 8.58 16.91 25.70
N ASP A 146 7.86 17.69 26.49
CA ASP A 146 8.10 17.91 27.92
C ASP A 146 7.27 17.01 28.84
N ASP A 147 6.41 16.14 28.29
CA ASP A 147 5.69 15.15 29.09
C ASP A 147 6.69 14.13 29.70
N PRO A 148 6.58 13.81 31.00
CA PRO A 148 7.44 12.81 31.63
C PRO A 148 7.49 11.45 30.90
N ILE A 149 6.43 11.02 30.22
CA ILE A 149 6.40 9.77 29.46
C ILE A 149 7.25 9.82 28.19
N ALA A 150 7.49 11.02 27.65
CA ALA A 150 8.25 11.23 26.42
C ALA A 150 9.78 11.17 26.65
N GLN A 151 10.21 11.19 27.92
CA GLN A 151 11.62 11.26 28.29
C GLN A 151 12.43 10.11 27.64
N GLY A 152 13.42 10.48 26.82
CA GLY A 152 14.32 9.54 26.15
C GLY A 152 13.86 9.07 24.76
N GLU A 153 12.66 9.46 24.32
CA GLU A 153 12.11 9.11 23.01
C GLU A 153 11.91 10.32 22.07
N VAL A 154 11.98 11.54 22.61
CA VAL A 154 11.93 12.80 21.85
C VAL A 154 12.98 12.82 20.74
N GLY A 155 12.55 12.97 19.49
CA GLY A 155 13.43 13.10 18.31
C GLY A 155 14.22 11.83 17.94
N LYS A 156 14.03 10.70 18.62
CA LYS A 156 14.91 9.52 18.48
C LYS A 156 14.66 8.70 17.22
N VAL A 157 13.40 8.50 16.87
CA VAL A 157 12.94 7.66 15.75
C VAL A 157 12.21 8.45 14.66
N GLY A 158 12.18 9.77 14.79
CA GLY A 158 11.48 10.69 13.91
C GLY A 158 11.64 12.12 14.37
N VAL A 159 11.03 13.06 13.66
CA VAL A 159 10.99 14.47 14.07
C VAL A 159 10.02 14.66 15.24
N SER A 160 10.40 15.48 16.21
CA SER A 160 9.52 15.87 17.32
C SER A 160 8.67 17.08 16.94
N ILE A 161 7.34 16.98 17.12
CA ILE A 161 6.38 18.05 16.83
C ILE A 161 5.41 18.16 18.00
N SER A 162 5.52 19.21 18.81
CA SER A 162 4.59 19.49 19.91
C SER A 162 3.71 20.71 19.63
N SER A 163 4.10 21.55 18.68
CA SER A 163 3.42 22.80 18.38
C SER A 163 3.40 23.15 16.90
N ILE A 164 2.59 24.17 16.56
CA ILE A 164 2.59 24.75 15.22
C ILE A 164 3.97 25.33 14.85
N CYS A 165 4.74 25.84 15.83
CA CYS A 165 6.06 26.41 15.59
C CYS A 165 7.05 25.34 15.06
N ASP A 166 6.94 24.11 15.54
CA ASP A 166 7.77 23.00 15.06
C ASP A 166 7.38 22.61 13.64
N MET A 167 6.07 22.60 13.33
CA MET A 167 5.58 22.36 11.98
C MET A 167 6.02 23.45 10.99
N GLU A 168 6.07 24.71 11.44
CA GLU A 168 6.59 25.82 10.64
C GLU A 168 8.08 25.65 10.35
N GLN A 169 8.88 25.30 11.35
CA GLN A 169 10.31 25.03 11.16
C GLN A 169 10.54 23.83 10.24
N LEU A 170 9.73 22.77 10.38
CA LEU A 170 9.82 21.57 9.56
C LEU A 170 9.68 21.88 8.06
N PHE A 171 8.80 22.82 7.72
CA PHE A 171 8.50 23.20 6.33
C PHE A 171 8.99 24.59 5.94
N ASP A 172 9.93 25.17 6.70
CA ASP A 172 10.56 26.43 6.34
C ASP A 172 11.21 26.32 4.95
N GLN A 173 10.98 27.32 4.10
CA GLN A 173 11.46 27.36 2.71
C GLN A 173 11.03 26.18 1.83
N ILE A 174 9.96 25.47 2.20
CA ILE A 174 9.35 24.42 1.37
C ILE A 174 7.92 24.86 1.03
N PRO A 175 7.61 25.20 -0.24
CA PRO A 175 6.28 25.65 -0.65
C PRO A 175 5.30 24.48 -0.64
N LEU A 176 4.40 24.44 0.35
CA LEU A 176 3.50 23.29 0.56
C LEU A 176 2.43 23.09 -0.52
N GLU A 177 2.13 24.13 -1.31
CA GLU A 177 1.23 24.03 -2.47
C GLU A 177 1.87 23.25 -3.64
N GLU A 178 3.20 23.33 -3.79
CA GLU A 178 3.93 22.76 -4.92
C GLU A 178 4.47 21.35 -4.62
N VAL A 179 4.65 21.02 -3.34
CA VAL A 179 5.27 19.76 -2.90
C VAL A 179 4.21 18.83 -2.31
N SER A 180 4.13 17.62 -2.86
CA SER A 180 3.28 16.60 -2.24
C SER A 180 3.93 16.05 -0.97
N THR A 181 3.22 16.05 0.15
CA THR A 181 3.73 15.59 1.45
C THR A 181 2.92 14.42 2.00
N SER A 182 3.60 13.36 2.44
CA SER A 182 3.00 12.26 3.19
C SER A 182 3.43 12.35 4.65
N MET A 183 2.51 12.15 5.58
CA MET A 183 2.74 12.16 7.01
C MET A 183 2.37 10.78 7.58
N THR A 184 3.37 10.04 8.08
CA THR A 184 3.18 8.72 8.70
C THR A 184 2.71 8.90 10.14
N ILE A 185 1.46 9.31 10.28
CA ILE A 185 0.82 9.62 11.56
C ILE A 185 -0.59 9.02 11.59
N ASN A 186 -1.02 8.53 12.75
CA ASN A 186 -2.26 7.75 12.90
C ASN A 186 -3.15 8.33 13.99
N ALA A 187 -2.96 7.97 15.26
CA ALA A 187 -3.88 8.38 16.32
C ALA A 187 -4.08 9.91 16.45
N PRO A 188 -3.04 10.76 16.32
CA PRO A 188 -3.20 12.21 16.28
C PRO A 188 -3.24 12.79 14.84
N ALA A 189 -3.53 11.99 13.81
CA ALA A 189 -3.44 12.42 12.41
C ALA A 189 -4.25 13.68 12.09
N GLY A 190 -5.44 13.84 12.67
CA GLY A 190 -6.26 15.05 12.50
C GLY A 190 -5.57 16.32 13.03
N VAL A 191 -4.84 16.22 14.15
CA VAL A 191 -4.10 17.35 14.74
C VAL A 191 -2.93 17.74 13.85
N LEU A 192 -2.12 16.78 13.40
CA LEU A 192 -0.96 17.05 12.55
C LEU A 192 -1.39 17.54 11.14
N LEU A 193 -2.52 17.04 10.61
CA LEU A 193 -3.11 17.57 9.38
C LEU A 193 -3.57 19.02 9.56
N ALA A 194 -4.22 19.35 10.67
CA ALA A 194 -4.63 20.72 10.96
C ALA A 194 -3.41 21.66 11.06
N MET A 195 -2.34 21.24 11.75
CA MET A 195 -1.08 22.01 11.80
C MET A 195 -0.49 22.21 10.40
N TYR A 196 -0.41 21.17 9.59
CA TYR A 196 0.09 21.25 8.20
C TYR A 196 -0.71 22.26 7.36
N ILE A 197 -2.04 22.22 7.44
CA ILE A 197 -2.93 23.15 6.73
C ILE A 197 -2.72 24.59 7.22
N VAL A 198 -2.54 24.80 8.52
CA VAL A 198 -2.28 26.14 9.08
C VAL A 198 -0.96 26.70 8.56
N VAL A 199 0.11 25.89 8.52
CA VAL A 199 1.40 26.30 7.94
C VAL A 199 1.25 26.64 6.47
N ALA A 200 0.55 25.82 5.69
CA ALA A 200 0.30 26.09 4.28
C ALA A 200 -0.46 27.41 4.06
N LYS A 201 -1.50 27.67 4.88
CA LYS A 201 -2.24 28.95 4.86
C LYS A 201 -1.34 30.14 5.21
N ARG A 202 -0.43 29.99 6.16
CA ARG A 202 0.55 31.05 6.52
C ARG A 202 1.55 31.33 5.38
N GLN A 203 1.86 30.33 4.57
CA GLN A 203 2.64 30.49 3.33
C GLN A 203 1.82 31.13 2.18
N GLY A 204 0.50 31.30 2.35
CA GLY A 204 -0.40 31.86 1.33
C GLY A 204 -1.01 30.82 0.39
N ALA A 205 -0.88 29.53 0.67
CA ALA A 205 -1.41 28.45 -0.17
C ALA A 205 -2.94 28.36 -0.11
N ASP A 206 -3.56 28.00 -1.24
CA ASP A 206 -4.94 27.54 -1.29
C ASP A 206 -5.00 26.09 -0.78
N MET A 207 -5.72 25.88 0.32
CA MET A 207 -5.93 24.57 0.93
C MET A 207 -6.49 23.55 -0.08
N ARG A 208 -7.29 24.00 -1.06
CA ARG A 208 -7.88 23.13 -2.08
C ARG A 208 -6.86 22.59 -3.08
N GLN A 209 -5.65 23.17 -3.14
CA GLN A 209 -4.55 22.73 -4.01
C GLN A 209 -3.58 21.79 -3.30
N LEU A 210 -3.68 21.64 -1.98
CA LEU A 210 -2.77 20.80 -1.20
C LEU A 210 -2.86 19.33 -1.62
N ARG A 211 -1.69 18.75 -1.90
CA ARG A 211 -1.54 17.35 -2.29
C ARG A 211 -0.77 16.61 -1.22
N GLY A 212 -1.33 15.53 -0.70
CA GLY A 212 -0.63 14.81 0.34
C GLY A 212 -1.35 13.57 0.81
N THR A 213 -0.87 13.02 1.91
CA THR A 213 -1.43 11.81 2.51
C THR A 213 -1.14 11.81 3.99
N ILE A 214 -2.16 11.58 4.82
CA ILE A 214 -1.95 11.11 6.20
C ILE A 214 -2.16 9.61 6.24
N GLN A 215 -1.39 8.89 7.08
CA GLN A 215 -1.55 7.44 7.15
C GLN A 215 -2.90 7.06 7.74
N ASN A 216 -3.29 7.65 8.88
CA ASN A 216 -4.66 7.65 9.43
C ASN A 216 -5.36 6.27 9.47
N ASP A 217 -4.59 5.18 9.57
CA ASP A 217 -5.11 3.82 9.63
C ASP A 217 -4.97 3.32 11.07
N ILE A 218 -6.04 3.45 11.87
CA ILE A 218 -6.00 3.05 13.27
C ILE A 218 -6.16 1.54 13.47
N LEU A 219 -6.89 0.83 12.60
CA LEU A 219 -7.15 -0.60 12.76
C LEU A 219 -5.86 -1.41 12.77
N LYS A 220 -4.90 -1.10 11.89
CA LYS A 220 -3.57 -1.73 11.91
C LYS A 220 -2.72 -1.36 13.13
N GLU A 221 -3.02 -0.26 13.84
CA GLU A 221 -2.34 0.06 15.10
C GLU A 221 -2.65 -0.99 16.18
N TYR A 222 -3.91 -1.43 16.29
CA TYR A 222 -4.28 -2.44 17.28
C TYR A 222 -3.73 -3.84 16.96
N VAL A 223 -3.58 -4.15 15.67
CA VAL A 223 -3.20 -5.50 15.23
C VAL A 223 -1.69 -5.68 15.12
N ALA A 224 -0.94 -4.65 14.72
CA ALA A 224 0.46 -4.82 14.33
C ALA A 224 1.44 -3.75 14.83
N ARG A 225 1.03 -2.48 14.98
CA ARG A 225 1.98 -1.36 15.15
C ARG A 225 2.03 -0.73 16.54
N GLY A 226 0.90 -0.65 17.25
CA GLY A 226 0.84 -0.31 18.67
C GLY A 226 0.84 1.18 19.04
N THR A 227 0.71 2.13 18.11
CA THR A 227 0.68 3.59 18.44
C THR A 227 -0.75 4.16 18.45
N TYR A 228 -1.68 3.49 19.13
CA TYR A 228 -3.04 3.99 19.33
C TYR A 228 -3.15 4.81 20.62
N ILE A 229 -4.12 5.74 20.69
CA ILE A 229 -4.38 6.57 21.87
C ILE A 229 -5.76 6.25 22.45
N PHE A 230 -6.80 6.28 21.62
CA PHE A 230 -8.18 6.06 22.02
C PHE A 230 -8.61 4.61 21.80
N PRO A 231 -9.74 4.16 22.35
CA PRO A 231 -10.35 2.89 21.97
C PRO A 231 -10.77 2.84 20.48
N PRO A 232 -11.09 1.65 19.92
CA PRO A 232 -11.41 1.50 18.50
C PRO A 232 -12.56 2.38 18.01
N ALA A 233 -13.71 2.37 18.69
CA ALA A 233 -14.91 3.11 18.26
C ALA A 233 -14.69 4.64 18.11
N PRO A 234 -14.18 5.39 19.11
CA PRO A 234 -13.91 6.81 18.93
C PRO A 234 -12.81 7.07 17.90
N SER A 235 -11.84 6.17 17.74
CA SER A 235 -10.80 6.31 16.71
C SER A 235 -11.37 6.20 15.30
N MET A 236 -12.28 5.25 15.06
CA MET A 236 -12.97 5.12 13.77
C MET A 236 -13.79 6.37 13.44
N ARG A 237 -14.44 6.98 14.44
CA ARG A 237 -15.15 8.25 14.29
C ARG A 237 -14.24 9.39 13.81
N LEU A 238 -13.03 9.50 14.39
CA LEU A 238 -12.07 10.54 13.97
C LEU A 238 -11.62 10.35 12.52
N ILE A 239 -11.50 9.10 12.07
CA ILE A 239 -11.16 8.80 10.67
C ILE A 239 -12.28 9.28 9.74
N THR A 240 -13.55 9.00 10.06
CA THR A 240 -14.68 9.46 9.24
C THR A 240 -14.85 10.98 9.25
N ASP A 241 -14.57 11.65 10.38
CA ASP A 241 -14.54 13.12 10.46
C ASP A 241 -13.50 13.72 9.49
N ILE A 242 -12.31 13.11 9.43
CA ILE A 242 -11.24 13.52 8.49
C ILE A 242 -11.68 13.31 7.05
N PHE A 243 -12.37 12.20 6.73
CA PHE A 243 -12.89 11.95 5.38
C PHE A 243 -13.86 13.05 4.97
N GLN A 244 -14.81 13.38 5.85
CA GLN A 244 -15.80 14.41 5.60
C GLN A 244 -15.14 15.79 5.39
N PHE A 245 -14.20 16.16 6.25
CA PHE A 245 -13.48 17.43 6.16
C PHE A 245 -12.69 17.54 4.86
N CYS A 246 -11.86 16.54 4.54
CA CYS A 246 -11.02 16.59 3.34
C CYS A 246 -11.83 16.53 2.03
N ALA A 247 -12.96 15.81 2.00
CA ALA A 247 -13.83 15.79 0.84
C ALA A 247 -14.38 17.19 0.51
N ALA A 248 -14.71 17.99 1.52
CA ALA A 248 -15.22 19.35 1.33
C ALA A 248 -14.12 20.39 1.05
N GLU A 249 -13.03 20.30 1.82
CA GLU A 249 -12.08 21.40 1.99
C GLU A 249 -10.69 21.15 1.36
N VAL A 250 -10.26 19.88 1.27
CA VAL A 250 -8.91 19.49 0.83
C VAL A 250 -8.96 18.34 -0.20
N PRO A 251 -9.64 18.53 -1.36
CA PRO A 251 -10.04 17.44 -2.25
C PRO A 251 -8.88 16.64 -2.87
N TYR A 252 -7.66 17.18 -2.93
CA TYR A 252 -6.48 16.48 -3.43
C TYR A 252 -5.61 15.82 -2.35
N TRP A 253 -6.13 15.73 -1.12
CA TRP A 253 -5.49 15.03 -0.01
C TRP A 253 -5.97 13.57 0.07
N ASN A 254 -5.06 12.61 0.12
CA ASN A 254 -5.43 11.23 0.44
C ASN A 254 -5.65 11.12 1.95
N THR A 255 -6.88 10.82 2.36
CA THR A 255 -7.34 10.94 3.75
C THR A 255 -6.89 9.78 4.64
N ILE A 256 -6.47 8.69 4.01
CA ILE A 256 -5.97 7.49 4.66
C ILE A 256 -5.02 6.74 3.72
N SER A 257 -4.09 6.03 4.32
CA SER A 257 -3.25 5.04 3.65
C SER A 257 -3.45 3.68 4.34
N ILE A 258 -4.43 2.92 3.84
CA ILE A 258 -4.85 1.62 4.38
C ILE A 258 -3.67 0.64 4.21
N SER A 259 -3.10 0.21 5.32
CA SER A 259 -1.70 -0.24 5.38
C SER A 259 -1.56 -1.73 5.68
N GLY A 260 -1.09 -2.49 4.69
CA GLY A 260 -0.58 -3.85 4.85
C GLY A 260 0.88 -3.94 5.25
N TYR A 261 1.67 -2.87 5.03
CA TYR A 261 3.11 -2.85 5.32
C TYR A 261 3.45 -3.36 6.74
N HIS A 262 2.85 -2.76 7.77
CA HIS A 262 3.10 -3.09 9.17
C HIS A 262 2.64 -4.50 9.54
N ILE A 263 1.52 -4.94 8.95
CA ILE A 263 0.98 -6.30 9.14
C ILE A 263 1.98 -7.33 8.59
N ARG A 264 2.56 -7.04 7.41
CA ARG A 264 3.61 -7.87 6.80
C ARG A 264 4.89 -7.87 7.62
N GLU A 265 5.35 -6.71 8.08
CA GLU A 265 6.53 -6.60 8.96
C GLU A 265 6.33 -7.29 10.32
N ALA A 266 5.09 -7.38 10.81
CA ALA A 266 4.74 -8.15 12.01
C ALA A 266 4.72 -9.68 11.77
N GLY A 267 4.95 -10.14 10.53
CA GLY A 267 5.13 -11.55 10.21
C GLY A 267 4.00 -12.19 9.41
N SER A 268 3.06 -11.42 8.85
CA SER A 268 2.01 -11.99 8.00
C SER A 268 2.55 -12.56 6.68
N THR A 269 1.84 -13.51 6.07
CA THR A 269 2.05 -13.91 4.67
C THR A 269 1.57 -12.82 3.70
N ALA A 270 1.90 -12.92 2.41
CA ALA A 270 1.40 -12.01 1.38
C ALA A 270 -0.14 -12.08 1.23
N VAL A 271 -0.71 -13.28 1.41
CA VAL A 271 -2.17 -13.50 1.39
C VAL A 271 -2.84 -12.85 2.60
N GLN A 272 -2.27 -13.03 3.79
CA GLN A 272 -2.78 -12.38 5.02
C GLN A 272 -2.66 -10.85 4.95
N GLU A 273 -1.56 -10.33 4.41
CA GLU A 273 -1.38 -8.88 4.20
C GLU A 273 -2.54 -8.32 3.37
N VAL A 274 -2.84 -8.92 2.21
CA VAL A 274 -3.95 -8.47 1.35
C VAL A 274 -5.29 -8.64 2.06
N GLY A 275 -5.55 -9.81 2.63
CA GLY A 275 -6.83 -10.11 3.30
C GLY A 275 -7.15 -9.14 4.43
N PHE A 276 -6.21 -8.93 5.35
CA PHE A 276 -6.42 -8.02 6.49
C PHE A 276 -6.48 -6.55 6.06
N THR A 277 -5.68 -6.14 5.07
CA THR A 277 -5.68 -4.75 4.59
C THR A 277 -6.99 -4.40 3.90
N LEU A 278 -7.51 -5.30 3.04
CA LEU A 278 -8.79 -5.08 2.36
C LEU A 278 -9.96 -5.15 3.35
N ALA A 279 -9.91 -6.04 4.35
CA ALA A 279 -10.90 -6.08 5.42
C ALA A 279 -10.95 -4.77 6.22
N ASN A 280 -9.78 -4.19 6.56
CA ASN A 280 -9.72 -2.85 7.17
C ASN A 280 -10.31 -1.79 6.23
N GLY A 281 -9.99 -1.84 4.94
CA GLY A 281 -10.56 -0.92 3.94
C GLY A 281 -12.08 -0.98 3.87
N ILE A 282 -12.66 -2.19 3.86
CA ILE A 282 -14.11 -2.40 3.92
C ILE A 282 -14.68 -1.79 5.21
N ALA A 283 -14.08 -2.05 6.37
CA ALA A 283 -14.55 -1.50 7.64
C ALA A 283 -14.53 0.05 7.68
N TYR A 284 -13.54 0.68 7.04
CA TYR A 284 -13.51 2.15 6.90
C TYR A 284 -14.61 2.68 6.00
N VAL A 285 -14.85 2.03 4.86
CA VAL A 285 -15.93 2.38 3.93
C VAL A 285 -17.29 2.22 4.61
N GLU A 286 -17.55 1.09 5.27
CA GLU A 286 -18.78 0.84 6.01
C GLU A 286 -19.00 1.89 7.13
N SER A 287 -17.94 2.26 7.84
CA SER A 287 -18.02 3.30 8.88
C SER A 287 -18.34 4.68 8.30
N ALA A 288 -17.77 5.03 7.15
CA ALA A 288 -18.05 6.30 6.47
C ALA A 288 -19.50 6.35 5.94
N LEU A 289 -20.00 5.25 5.35
CA LEU A 289 -21.38 5.13 4.92
C LEU A 289 -22.35 5.23 6.10
N ALA A 290 -22.03 4.58 7.23
CA ALA A 290 -22.83 4.66 8.46
C ALA A 290 -22.84 6.09 9.06
N ALA A 291 -21.78 6.86 8.83
CA ALA A 291 -21.71 8.29 9.19
C ALA A 291 -22.43 9.21 8.19
N GLY A 292 -23.00 8.66 7.10
CA GLY A 292 -23.80 9.40 6.12
C GLY A 292 -23.01 10.01 4.97
N LEU A 293 -21.75 9.62 4.76
CA LEU A 293 -20.98 10.05 3.59
C LEU A 293 -21.41 9.26 2.36
N ASP A 294 -21.47 9.94 1.21
CA ASP A 294 -21.67 9.30 -0.09
C ASP A 294 -20.37 8.66 -0.58
N ILE A 295 -20.43 7.45 -1.16
CA ILE A 295 -19.23 6.69 -1.54
C ILE A 295 -18.33 7.45 -2.51
N ASP A 296 -18.92 8.13 -3.50
CA ASP A 296 -18.17 8.84 -4.53
C ASP A 296 -17.56 10.15 -4.00
N SER A 297 -18.03 10.63 -2.84
CA SER A 297 -17.49 11.84 -2.20
C SER A 297 -16.12 11.63 -1.55
N PHE A 298 -15.78 10.41 -1.12
CA PHE A 298 -14.53 10.14 -0.39
C PHE A 298 -13.70 8.98 -0.95
N ALA A 299 -14.29 8.01 -1.67
CA ALA A 299 -13.56 6.82 -2.14
C ALA A 299 -12.35 7.18 -3.02
N GLY A 300 -12.44 8.26 -3.80
CA GLY A 300 -11.34 8.77 -4.63
C GLY A 300 -10.13 9.29 -3.85
N GLN A 301 -10.27 9.53 -2.53
CA GLN A 301 -9.19 9.95 -1.63
C GLN A 301 -8.60 8.81 -0.79
N LEU A 302 -9.14 7.59 -0.92
CA LEU A 302 -8.57 6.42 -0.25
C LEU A 302 -7.31 5.96 -0.96
N SER A 303 -6.27 5.64 -0.18
CA SER A 303 -5.03 5.08 -0.71
C SER A 303 -4.61 3.85 0.09
N PHE A 304 -3.68 3.07 -0.45
CA PHE A 304 -3.16 1.84 0.16
C PHE A 304 -1.64 1.88 0.30
N PHE A 305 -1.13 1.19 1.31
CA PHE A 305 0.30 1.00 1.53
C PHE A 305 0.65 -0.46 1.81
N PHE A 306 1.21 -1.11 0.80
CA PHE A 306 1.64 -2.50 0.84
C PHE A 306 3.16 -2.60 0.87
N ASN A 307 3.68 -3.69 1.43
CA ASN A 307 5.10 -4.02 1.41
C ASN A 307 5.55 -4.58 0.05
N ALA A 308 6.85 -4.64 -0.22
CA ALA A 308 7.45 -5.39 -1.30
C ALA A 308 8.60 -6.25 -0.75
N HIS A 309 8.37 -7.55 -0.60
CA HIS A 309 9.33 -8.49 -0.04
C HIS A 309 10.18 -9.22 -1.11
N ASN A 310 11.06 -10.13 -0.69
CA ASN A 310 12.05 -10.77 -1.55
C ASN A 310 11.48 -11.74 -2.63
N ASN A 311 10.25 -12.21 -2.48
CA ASN A 311 9.64 -13.10 -3.49
C ASN A 311 9.01 -12.29 -4.63
N LEU A 312 9.86 -11.89 -5.59
CA LEU A 312 9.49 -10.97 -6.67
C LEU A 312 8.16 -11.30 -7.36
N LEU A 313 7.95 -12.55 -7.77
CA LEU A 313 6.74 -12.94 -8.52
C LEU A 313 5.48 -12.95 -7.64
N GLU A 314 5.61 -13.39 -6.40
CA GLU A 314 4.53 -13.36 -5.41
C GLU A 314 4.11 -11.93 -5.11
N GLU A 315 5.06 -11.00 -4.91
CA GLU A 315 4.75 -9.61 -4.64
C GLU A 315 4.13 -8.90 -5.87
N VAL A 316 4.61 -9.19 -7.09
CA VAL A 316 3.96 -8.71 -8.33
C VAL A 316 2.53 -9.24 -8.44
N ALA A 317 2.29 -10.52 -8.13
CA ALA A 317 0.95 -11.11 -8.12
C ALA A 317 0.06 -10.46 -7.05
N LYS A 318 0.60 -10.24 -5.84
CA LYS A 318 -0.07 -9.60 -4.70
C LYS A 318 -0.63 -8.22 -5.07
N PHE A 319 0.19 -7.34 -5.64
CA PHE A 319 -0.28 -6.00 -6.02
C PHE A 319 -1.38 -6.03 -7.10
N ARG A 320 -1.29 -6.98 -8.04
CA ARG A 320 -2.31 -7.16 -9.10
C ARG A 320 -3.61 -7.71 -8.54
N ALA A 321 -3.52 -8.70 -7.65
CA ALA A 321 -4.67 -9.29 -6.97
C ALA A 321 -5.36 -8.26 -6.07
N ALA A 322 -4.61 -7.49 -5.28
CA ALA A 322 -5.16 -6.47 -4.39
C ALA A 322 -6.00 -5.42 -5.15
N ARG A 323 -5.52 -4.94 -6.31
CA ARG A 323 -6.29 -4.02 -7.16
C ARG A 323 -7.60 -4.63 -7.65
N ARG A 324 -7.53 -5.87 -8.16
CA ARG A 324 -8.72 -6.57 -8.67
C ARG A 324 -9.74 -6.88 -7.59
N MET A 325 -9.30 -7.19 -6.38
CA MET A 325 -10.19 -7.50 -5.25
C MET A 325 -10.81 -6.25 -4.63
N TRP A 326 -10.13 -5.10 -4.72
CA TRP A 326 -10.67 -3.83 -4.24
C TRP A 326 -11.69 -3.21 -5.21
N ALA A 327 -11.53 -3.46 -6.51
CA ALA A 327 -12.42 -2.95 -7.56
C ALA A 327 -13.76 -3.69 -7.55
#